data_AF-A0AA88ZSH1-F1
#
_entry.id   AF-A0AA88ZSH1-F1
#
_cell.length_a   1.000
_cell.length_b   1.000
_cell.length_c   1.000
_cell.angle_alpha   90.00
_cell.angle_beta   90.00
_cell.angle_gamma   90.00
#
_symmetry.space_group_name_H-M   'P 1'
#
loop_
_entity.id
_entity.type
_entity.pdbx_description
1 polymer ?
#
loop_
_entity_poly.entity_id
_entity_poly.type
_entity_poly.pdbx_seq_one_letter_code
_entity_poly.pdbx_strand_id
1 'polypeptide(L)'
;MSYTTNKQPQGYPYFVTSKLREDMIGELVAINDYSFIISNCSIKEINDVLYHIRQEEHNHYGMLLELLRKYDPMEIDAYLKVIGHTNLTPAKEYLTVNNGTTDKLLLNYLREGAKGELEAIILYEQHLAEIPYSDIRKTLEKIVYDEKEHLEELTLVLINYDKDKYGSLKK
;
A
#
# COMPACT_ATOMS: atom_id res chain seq x y z
N MET A 1 -2.44 17.49 -3.68
CA MET A 1 -0.97 17.54 -3.50
C MET A 1 -0.63 17.51 -2.01
N SER A 2 -0.60 16.30 -1.43
CA SER A 2 0.19 15.99 -0.23
C SER A 2 1.33 15.09 -0.72
N TYR A 3 2.57 15.55 -0.55
CA TYR A 3 3.80 14.93 -1.05
C TYR A 3 4.59 14.39 0.15
N THR A 4 4.20 13.25 0.69
CA THR A 4 4.85 12.71 1.89
C THR A 4 5.84 11.58 1.60
N THR A 5 6.02 11.20 0.33
CA THR A 5 6.97 10.14 -0.03
C THR A 5 8.34 10.72 -0.43
N ASN A 6 9.38 10.36 0.32
CA ASN A 6 10.75 10.63 -0.09
C ASN A 6 11.03 10.03 -1.47
N LYS A 7 11.56 10.85 -2.39
CA LYS A 7 11.88 10.49 -3.79
C LYS A 7 10.68 10.34 -4.75
N GLN A 8 9.48 10.76 -4.38
CA GLN A 8 8.37 10.87 -5.34
C GLN A 8 8.59 12.08 -6.27
N PRO A 9 8.38 11.92 -7.60
CA PRO A 9 8.37 13.03 -8.53
C PRO A 9 7.40 14.14 -8.06
N GLN A 10 7.89 15.36 -7.96
CA GLN A 10 7.05 16.51 -7.59
C GLN A 10 6.28 16.99 -8.83
N GLY A 11 5.02 17.37 -8.65
CA GLY A 11 4.12 17.83 -9.71
C GLY A 11 2.76 17.14 -9.71
N TYR A 12 1.95 17.43 -10.73
CA TYR A 12 0.64 16.80 -10.94
C TYR A 12 0.72 15.91 -12.19
N PRO A 13 0.48 14.59 -12.08
CA PRO A 13 0.52 13.71 -13.25
C PRO A 13 -0.67 13.97 -14.18
N TYR A 14 -0.37 14.26 -15.44
CA TYR A 14 -1.40 14.53 -16.44
C TYR A 14 -1.88 13.26 -17.16
N PHE A 15 -0.95 12.36 -17.50
CA PHE A 15 -1.30 11.14 -18.23
C PHE A 15 -1.87 10.08 -17.30
N VAL A 16 -2.86 9.33 -17.79
CA VAL A 16 -3.44 8.19 -17.05
C VAL A 16 -2.37 7.19 -16.64
N THR A 17 -1.41 6.91 -17.51
CA THR A 17 -0.26 6.03 -17.20
C THR A 17 0.73 6.64 -16.21
N SER A 18 0.74 7.96 -16.02
CA SER A 18 1.51 8.61 -14.94
C SER A 18 0.77 8.52 -13.60
N LYS A 19 -0.56 8.60 -13.60
CA LYS A 19 -1.40 8.43 -12.42
C LYS A 19 -1.31 7.00 -11.87
N LEU A 20 -1.43 6.00 -12.73
CA LEU A 20 -1.21 4.59 -12.35
C LEU A 20 0.18 4.37 -11.72
N ARG A 21 1.21 5.08 -12.20
CA ARG A 21 2.55 5.01 -11.60
C ARG A 21 2.62 5.71 -10.25
N GLU A 22 1.92 6.82 -10.08
CA GLU A 22 1.80 7.48 -8.77
C GLU A 22 1.09 6.55 -7.77
N ASP A 23 0.02 5.88 -8.19
CA ASP A 23 -0.69 4.88 -7.38
C ASP A 23 0.26 3.75 -6.98
N MET A 24 0.97 3.14 -7.94
CA MET A 24 1.95 2.09 -7.67
C MET A 24 3.09 2.52 -6.73
N ILE A 25 3.47 3.81 -6.74
CA ILE A 25 4.46 4.33 -5.79
C ILE A 25 3.87 4.32 -4.38
N GLY A 26 2.61 4.74 -4.22
CA GLY A 26 1.87 4.65 -2.96
C GLY A 26 1.87 3.22 -2.41
N GLU A 27 1.51 2.25 -3.23
CA GLU A 27 1.51 0.83 -2.84
C GLU A 27 2.87 0.33 -2.36
N LEU A 28 3.95 0.70 -3.06
CA LEU A 28 5.30 0.31 -2.66
C LEU A 28 5.72 0.94 -1.33
N VAL A 29 5.25 2.14 -1.02
CA VAL A 29 5.47 2.78 0.28
C VAL A 29 4.73 2.00 1.35
N ALA A 30 3.43 1.74 1.17
CA ALA A 30 2.62 0.98 2.11
C ALA A 30 3.20 -0.42 2.38
N ILE A 31 3.58 -1.17 1.34
CA ILE A 31 4.25 -2.48 1.47
C ILE A 31 5.49 -2.41 2.37
N ASN A 32 6.32 -1.39 2.17
CA ASN A 32 7.55 -1.22 2.92
C ASN A 32 7.28 -0.78 4.36
N ASP A 33 6.34 0.14 4.56
CA ASP A 33 5.94 0.63 5.87
C ASP A 33 5.37 -0.53 6.70
N TYR A 34 4.43 -1.31 6.17
CA TYR A 34 3.90 -2.48 6.88
C TYR A 34 4.96 -3.56 7.13
N SER A 35 5.87 -3.79 6.19
CA SER A 35 7.01 -4.68 6.43
C SER A 35 7.90 -4.19 7.58
N PHE A 36 8.12 -2.89 7.66
CA PHE A 36 8.86 -2.27 8.77
C PHE A 36 8.12 -2.47 10.09
N ILE A 37 6.81 -2.23 10.16
CA ILE A 37 6.03 -2.41 11.39
C ILE A 37 6.06 -3.88 11.85
N ILE A 38 5.82 -4.83 10.94
CA ILE A 38 5.87 -6.27 11.23
C ILE A 38 7.26 -6.66 11.78
N SER A 39 8.34 -6.12 11.20
CA SER A 39 9.71 -6.37 11.67
C SER A 39 10.05 -5.74 13.04
N ASN A 40 9.17 -4.88 13.57
CA ASN A 40 9.32 -4.22 14.88
C ASN A 40 8.18 -4.56 15.86
N CYS A 41 7.29 -5.48 15.50
CA CYS A 41 6.18 -5.95 16.32
C CYS A 41 6.33 -7.44 16.61
N SER A 42 6.19 -7.82 17.89
CA SER A 42 6.21 -9.21 18.34
C SER A 42 4.84 -9.69 18.85
N ILE A 43 3.80 -8.86 18.72
CA ILE A 43 2.42 -9.18 19.12
C ILE A 43 1.74 -9.87 17.95
N LYS A 44 1.39 -11.15 18.13
CA LYS A 44 0.88 -12.01 17.05
C LYS A 44 -0.39 -11.43 16.42
N GLU A 45 -1.34 -11.00 17.24
CA GLU A 45 -2.64 -10.50 16.79
C GLU A 45 -2.50 -9.25 15.92
N ILE A 46 -1.55 -8.37 16.26
CA ILE A 46 -1.24 -7.18 15.45
C ILE A 46 -0.54 -7.60 14.16
N ASN A 47 0.42 -8.53 14.22
CA ASN A 47 1.10 -9.02 13.03
C ASN A 47 0.19 -9.75 12.06
N ASP A 48 -0.83 -10.46 12.53
CA ASP A 48 -1.82 -11.10 11.66
C ASP A 48 -2.58 -10.05 10.84
N VAL A 49 -3.01 -8.94 11.46
CA VAL A 49 -3.66 -7.80 10.79
C VAL A 49 -2.70 -7.13 9.79
N LEU A 50 -1.49 -6.77 10.23
CA LEU A 50 -0.53 -6.07 9.35
C LEU A 50 -0.07 -6.95 8.18
N TYR A 51 0.01 -8.27 8.38
CA TYR A 51 0.33 -9.20 7.29
C TYR A 51 -0.79 -9.24 6.25
N HIS A 52 -2.05 -9.23 6.70
CA HIS A 52 -3.21 -9.16 5.82
C HIS A 52 -3.16 -7.89 4.96
N ILE A 53 -3.08 -6.72 5.59
CA ILE A 53 -3.01 -5.41 4.91
C ILE A 53 -1.88 -5.42 3.88
N ARG A 54 -0.64 -5.73 4.30
CA ARG A 54 0.52 -5.78 3.38
C ARG A 54 0.30 -6.70 2.18
N GLN A 55 -0.39 -7.83 2.38
CA GLN A 55 -0.68 -8.77 1.30
C GLN A 55 -1.68 -8.18 0.30
N GLU A 56 -2.62 -7.35 0.74
CA GLU A 56 -3.52 -6.61 -0.14
C GLU A 56 -2.78 -5.51 -0.89
N GLU A 57 -1.85 -4.78 -0.26
CA GLU A 57 -1.01 -3.79 -0.97
C GLU A 57 -0.16 -4.44 -2.08
N HIS A 58 0.35 -5.66 -1.84
CA HIS A 58 1.00 -6.45 -2.89
C HIS A 58 0.06 -6.74 -4.07
N ASN A 59 -1.21 -7.02 -3.79
CA ASN A 59 -2.21 -7.25 -4.83
C ASN A 59 -2.57 -5.96 -5.56
N HIS A 60 -2.76 -4.84 -4.84
CA HIS A 60 -3.02 -3.52 -5.40
C HIS A 60 -1.94 -3.11 -6.40
N TYR A 61 -0.67 -3.22 -6.00
CA TYR A 61 0.48 -2.99 -6.89
C TYR A 61 0.40 -3.85 -8.16
N GLY A 62 0.07 -5.14 -8.01
CA GLY A 62 -0.08 -6.07 -9.13
C GLY A 62 -1.18 -5.65 -10.10
N MET A 63 -2.36 -5.31 -9.58
CA MET A 63 -3.51 -4.86 -10.35
C MET A 63 -3.21 -3.58 -11.13
N LEU A 64 -2.54 -2.61 -10.49
CA LEU A 64 -2.13 -1.36 -11.13
C LEU A 64 -1.08 -1.59 -12.23
N LEU A 65 -0.11 -2.48 -12.00
CA LEU A 65 0.91 -2.81 -13.00
C LEU A 65 0.32 -3.51 -14.22
N GLU A 66 -0.69 -4.37 -14.04
CA GLU A 66 -1.41 -4.98 -15.15
C GLU A 66 -2.14 -3.94 -16.00
N LEU A 67 -2.82 -2.98 -15.37
CA LEU A 67 -3.43 -1.86 -16.06
C LEU A 67 -2.39 -1.00 -16.76
N LEU A 68 -1.26 -0.70 -16.11
CA LEU A 68 -0.20 0.09 -16.72
C LEU A 68 0.32 -0.58 -18.01
N ARG A 69 0.60 -1.89 -17.97
CA ARG A 69 1.03 -2.66 -19.14
C ARG A 69 -0.01 -2.72 -20.24
N LYS A 70 -1.30 -2.68 -19.89
CA LYS A 70 -2.40 -2.61 -20.85
C LYS A 70 -2.47 -1.26 -21.57
N TYR A 71 -2.20 -0.16 -20.86
CA TYR A 71 -2.37 1.20 -21.37
C TYR A 71 -1.06 1.87 -21.83
N ASP A 72 0.09 1.26 -21.56
CA ASP A 72 1.42 1.73 -21.96
C ASP A 72 2.16 0.64 -22.78
N PRO A 73 2.11 0.72 -24.13
CA PRO A 73 2.78 -0.24 -25.01
C PRO A 73 4.29 -0.35 -24.78
N MET A 74 4.93 0.71 -24.28
CA MET A 74 6.37 0.68 -23.99
C MET A 74 6.64 -0.08 -22.69
N GLU A 75 5.75 0.00 -21.71
CA GLU A 75 5.85 -0.76 -20.45
C GLU A 75 5.75 -2.28 -20.71
N ILE A 76 4.80 -2.72 -21.55
CA ILE A 76 4.68 -4.14 -21.89
C ILE A 76 5.87 -4.64 -22.73
N ASP A 77 6.38 -3.85 -23.68
CA ASP A 77 7.59 -4.18 -24.43
C ASP A 77 8.82 -4.31 -23.51
N ALA A 78 8.96 -3.41 -22.54
CA ALA A 78 10.01 -3.50 -21.52
C ALA A 78 9.89 -4.77 -20.69
N TYR A 79 8.68 -5.14 -20.24
CA TYR A 79 8.45 -6.41 -19.55
C TYR A 79 8.86 -7.62 -20.39
N LEU A 80 8.42 -7.69 -21.66
CA LEU A 80 8.74 -8.79 -22.58
C LEU A 80 10.25 -8.93 -22.83
N LYS A 81 10.96 -7.79 -22.93
CA LYS A 81 12.44 -7.79 -23.02
C LYS A 81 13.06 -8.38 -21.76
N VAL A 82 12.65 -7.90 -20.59
CA VAL A 82 13.23 -8.34 -19.30
C VAL A 82 13.05 -9.84 -19.09
N ILE A 83 11.85 -10.38 -19.32
CA ILE A 83 11.62 -11.83 -19.16
C ILE A 83 12.42 -12.66 -20.18
N GLY A 84 12.77 -12.09 -21.33
CA GLY A 84 13.56 -12.76 -22.36
C GLY A 84 15.06 -12.87 -22.04
N HIS A 85 15.59 -12.03 -21.13
CA HIS A 85 17.02 -12.00 -20.81
C HIS A 85 17.34 -12.11 -19.31
N THR A 86 16.35 -12.19 -18.43
CA THR A 86 16.55 -12.30 -16.99
C THR A 86 16.07 -13.66 -16.49
N ASN A 87 17.00 -14.45 -15.96
CA ASN A 87 16.71 -15.72 -15.29
C ASN A 87 16.96 -15.55 -13.78
N LEU A 88 15.89 -15.36 -13.01
CA LEU A 88 15.95 -15.35 -11.55
C LEU A 88 15.44 -16.68 -11.02
N THR A 89 16.24 -17.35 -10.20
CA THR A 89 15.76 -18.48 -9.41
C THR A 89 14.85 -17.93 -8.31
N PRO A 90 13.62 -18.46 -8.15
CA PRO A 90 12.77 -18.07 -7.03
C PRO A 90 13.55 -18.24 -5.72
N ALA A 91 13.61 -17.17 -4.92
CA ALA A 91 14.30 -17.23 -3.65
C ALA A 91 13.62 -18.30 -2.77
N LYS A 92 14.39 -19.29 -2.30
CA LYS A 92 13.98 -20.13 -1.18
C LYS A 92 14.04 -19.25 0.07
N GLU A 93 12.88 -18.93 0.64
CA GLU A 93 12.68 -18.34 1.98
C GLU A 93 13.87 -17.56 2.55
N TYR A 94 14.00 -16.28 2.20
CA TYR A 94 14.79 -15.37 3.01
C TYR A 94 13.99 -14.10 3.24
N LEU A 95 14.08 -13.60 4.48
CA LEU A 95 13.55 -12.34 5.03
C LEU A 95 12.30 -12.40 5.94
N THR A 96 11.94 -13.55 6.51
CA THR A 96 11.12 -13.55 7.74
C THR A 96 12.04 -13.54 8.95
N VAL A 97 12.30 -12.37 9.53
CA VAL A 97 12.79 -12.30 10.90
C VAL A 97 11.89 -11.37 11.69
N ASN A 98 11.28 -11.92 12.74
CA ASN A 98 11.42 -11.26 14.02
C ASN A 98 11.50 -12.30 15.16
N ASN A 99 12.65 -12.31 15.86
CA ASN A 99 12.85 -12.97 17.15
C ASN A 99 13.06 -11.92 18.28
N GLY A 100 12.75 -10.65 18.01
CA GLY A 100 13.01 -9.51 18.90
C GLY A 100 11.80 -9.09 19.76
N THR A 101 12.00 -8.10 20.61
CA THR A 101 10.93 -7.46 21.40
C THR A 101 10.21 -6.38 20.60
N THR A 102 8.91 -6.20 20.81
CA THR A 102 8.12 -5.09 20.22
C THR A 102 8.75 -3.72 20.53
N ASP A 103 8.86 -2.87 19.52
CA ASP A 103 9.33 -1.49 19.66
C ASP A 103 8.32 -0.66 20.49
N LYS A 104 8.86 0.20 21.36
CA LYS A 104 8.07 1.12 22.19
C LYS A 104 7.29 2.14 21.36
N LEU A 105 7.70 2.37 20.10
CA LEU A 105 7.04 3.29 19.18
C LEU A 105 5.96 2.63 18.30
N LEU A 106 5.60 1.36 18.55
CA LEU A 106 4.61 0.63 17.75
C LEU A 106 3.32 1.44 17.47
N LEU A 107 2.74 2.07 18.49
CA LEU A 107 1.52 2.85 18.32
C LEU A 107 1.71 4.07 17.40
N ASN A 108 2.92 4.65 17.33
CA ASN A 108 3.20 5.71 16.37
C ASN A 108 3.24 5.17 14.96
N TYR A 109 3.87 4.01 14.75
CA TYR A 109 3.92 3.40 13.42
C TYR A 109 2.53 3.00 12.91
N LEU A 110 1.67 2.47 13.78
CA LEU A 110 0.28 2.17 13.42
C LEU A 110 -0.53 3.42 13.03
N ARG A 111 -0.30 4.56 13.71
CA ARG A 111 -0.93 5.83 13.34
C ARG A 111 -0.40 6.39 12.03
N GLU A 112 0.90 6.23 11.75
CA GLU A 112 1.45 6.58 10.44
C GLU A 112 0.89 5.69 9.33
N GLY A 113 0.70 4.39 9.58
CA GLY A 113 -0.02 3.49 8.67
C GLY A 113 -1.45 3.98 8.39
N ALA A 114 -2.23 4.28 9.43
CA ALA A 114 -3.59 4.80 9.29
C ALA A 114 -3.64 6.15 8.53
N LYS A 115 -2.62 7.00 8.72
CA LYS A 115 -2.46 8.22 7.91
C LYS A 115 -2.16 7.88 6.45
N GLY A 116 -1.30 6.88 6.18
CA GLY A 116 -1.03 6.36 4.84
C GLY A 116 -2.30 5.93 4.11
N GLU A 117 -3.16 5.16 4.79
CA GLU A 117 -4.46 4.73 4.22
C GLU A 117 -5.35 5.91 3.82
N LEU A 118 -5.42 6.93 4.69
CA LEU A 118 -6.16 8.16 4.38
C LEU A 118 -5.58 8.90 3.18
N GLU A 119 -4.25 8.97 3.06
CA GLU A 119 -3.57 9.59 1.92
C GLU A 119 -3.84 8.81 0.62
N ALA A 120 -3.83 7.48 0.67
CA ALA A 120 -4.14 6.59 -0.46
C ALA A 120 -5.60 6.75 -0.93
N ILE A 121 -6.57 6.72 -0.01
CA ILE A 121 -8.00 6.96 -0.33
C ILE A 121 -8.18 8.28 -1.06
N ILE A 122 -7.59 9.36 -0.54
CA ILE A 122 -7.69 10.69 -1.15
C ILE A 122 -7.10 10.69 -2.57
N LEU A 123 -5.93 10.07 -2.75
CA LEU A 123 -5.26 9.97 -4.04
C LEU A 123 -6.12 9.21 -5.06
N TYR A 124 -6.62 8.04 -4.69
CA TYR A 124 -7.39 7.19 -5.59
C TYR A 124 -8.77 7.77 -5.90
N GLU A 125 -9.44 8.42 -4.95
CA GLU A 125 -10.68 9.15 -5.21
C GLU A 125 -10.45 10.34 -6.16
N GLN A 126 -9.30 11.01 -6.05
CA GLN A 126 -8.90 12.04 -7.02
C GLN A 126 -8.69 11.44 -8.41
N HIS A 127 -7.96 10.33 -8.54
CA HIS A 127 -7.76 9.65 -9.82
C HIS A 127 -9.07 9.09 -10.40
N LEU A 128 -9.98 8.60 -9.56
CA LEU A 128 -11.34 8.22 -9.96
C LEU A 128 -12.13 9.40 -10.54
N ALA A 129 -11.94 10.62 -10.06
CA ALA A 129 -12.59 11.79 -10.65
C ALA A 129 -12.02 12.13 -12.05
N GLU A 130 -10.76 11.82 -12.29
CA GLU A 130 -10.01 12.31 -13.44
C GLU A 130 -9.84 11.28 -14.57
N ILE A 131 -9.90 9.97 -14.27
CA ILE A 131 -9.66 8.89 -15.23
C ILE A 131 -11.00 8.42 -15.85
N PRO A 132 -11.14 8.43 -17.19
CA PRO A 132 -12.40 8.06 -17.85
C PRO A 132 -12.53 6.55 -18.17
N TYR A 133 -11.47 5.76 -18.02
CA TYR A 133 -11.46 4.34 -18.41
C TYR A 133 -12.14 3.46 -17.38
N SER A 134 -13.22 2.76 -17.77
CA SER A 134 -14.09 2.04 -16.84
C SER A 134 -13.42 0.90 -16.08
N ASP A 135 -12.47 0.21 -16.70
CA ASP A 135 -11.71 -0.87 -16.07
C ASP A 135 -10.74 -0.33 -15.02
N ILE A 136 -10.01 0.76 -15.33
CA ILE A 136 -9.16 1.44 -14.35
C ILE A 136 -10.01 1.92 -13.17
N ARG A 137 -11.15 2.54 -13.44
CA ARG A 137 -12.06 3.02 -12.38
C ARG A 137 -12.55 1.88 -11.48
N LYS A 138 -12.96 0.74 -12.04
CA LYS A 138 -13.39 -0.41 -11.25
C LYS A 138 -12.28 -0.96 -10.37
N THR A 139 -11.05 -1.00 -10.88
CA THR A 139 -9.88 -1.39 -10.08
C THR A 139 -9.63 -0.40 -8.95
N LEU A 140 -9.63 0.90 -9.22
CA LEU A 140 -9.45 1.93 -8.19
C LEU A 140 -10.60 1.94 -7.17
N GLU A 141 -11.85 1.72 -7.58
CA GLU A 141 -13.00 1.58 -6.66
C GLU A 141 -12.82 0.41 -5.69
N LYS A 142 -12.25 -0.70 -6.17
CA LYS A 142 -11.90 -1.83 -5.31
C LYS A 142 -10.79 -1.44 -4.34
N ILE A 143 -9.68 -0.91 -4.84
CA ILE A 143 -8.54 -0.50 -4.00
C ILE A 143 -8.99 0.50 -2.92
N VAL A 144 -9.76 1.54 -3.29
CA VAL A 144 -10.33 2.51 -2.33
C VAL A 144 -11.18 1.85 -1.24
N TYR A 145 -11.92 0.80 -1.58
CA TYR A 145 -12.70 0.07 -0.59
C TYR A 145 -11.79 -0.73 0.36
N ASP A 146 -10.79 -1.41 -0.21
CA ASP A 146 -9.79 -2.16 0.55
C ASP A 146 -9.01 -1.21 1.52
N GLU A 147 -8.59 -0.01 1.07
CA GLU A 147 -7.92 0.98 1.95
C GLU A 147 -8.83 1.50 3.08
N LYS A 148 -10.14 1.57 2.84
CA LYS A 148 -11.11 1.91 3.89
C LYS A 148 -11.21 0.77 4.91
N GLU A 149 -11.14 -0.48 4.48
CA GLU A 149 -11.05 -1.62 5.40
C GLU A 149 -9.73 -1.58 6.20
N HIS A 150 -8.58 -1.35 5.55
CA HIS A 150 -7.28 -1.21 6.23
C HIS A 150 -7.29 -0.15 7.34
N LEU A 151 -7.88 1.02 7.06
CA LEU A 151 -8.03 2.09 8.05
C LEU A 151 -8.85 1.62 9.27
N GLU A 152 -9.94 0.90 9.06
CA GLU A 152 -10.78 0.38 10.14
C GLU A 152 -10.07 -0.73 10.92
N GLU A 153 -9.30 -1.59 10.27
CA GLU A 153 -8.47 -2.61 10.92
C GLU A 153 -7.41 -1.99 11.83
N LEU A 154 -6.68 -0.99 11.34
CA LEU A 154 -5.69 -0.25 12.14
C LEU A 154 -6.35 0.51 13.29
N THR A 155 -7.52 1.12 13.04
CA THR A 155 -8.30 1.80 14.08
C THR A 155 -8.72 0.81 15.16
N LEU A 156 -9.17 -0.38 14.77
CA LEU A 156 -9.51 -1.44 15.71
C LEU A 156 -8.29 -1.86 16.56
N VAL A 157 -7.11 -1.99 15.97
CA VAL A 157 -5.88 -2.24 16.73
C VAL A 157 -5.61 -1.09 17.71
N LEU A 158 -5.66 0.16 17.25
CA LEU A 158 -5.38 1.34 18.08
C LEU A 158 -6.33 1.43 19.28
N ILE A 159 -7.65 1.26 19.11
CA ILE A 159 -8.60 1.35 20.23
C ILE A 159 -8.43 0.21 21.26
N ASN A 160 -7.84 -0.92 20.88
CA ASN A 160 -7.62 -2.05 21.78
C ASN A 160 -6.29 -1.96 22.54
N TYR A 161 -5.25 -1.39 21.93
CA TYR A 161 -3.89 -1.42 22.47
C TYR A 161 -3.40 -0.05 22.99
N ASP A 162 -4.02 1.04 22.58
CA ASP A 162 -3.75 2.35 23.15
C ASP A 162 -4.46 2.51 24.50
N LYS A 163 -3.77 3.13 25.46
CA LYS A 163 -4.35 3.38 26.80
C LYS A 163 -5.35 4.52 26.75
N ASP A 164 -5.11 5.48 25.86
CA ASP A 164 -5.97 6.63 25.68
C ASP A 164 -7.10 6.31 24.69
N LYS A 165 -8.27 6.92 24.92
CA LYS A 165 -9.44 6.68 24.09
C LYS A 165 -9.47 7.62 22.89
N TYR A 166 -9.82 7.07 21.73
CA TYR A 166 -10.13 7.85 20.52
C TYR A 166 -11.58 8.36 20.58
N GLY A 167 -11.88 9.20 21.57
CA GLY A 167 -13.21 9.78 21.77
C GLY A 167 -14.28 8.75 22.12
N SER A 168 -15.37 8.73 21.34
CA SER A 168 -16.52 7.83 21.55
C SER A 168 -16.34 6.44 20.92
N LEU A 169 -15.25 6.20 20.19
CA LEU A 169 -14.99 4.92 19.54
C LEU A 169 -14.83 3.80 20.58
N LYS A 170 -15.44 2.66 20.28
CA LYS A 170 -15.43 1.45 21.11
C LYS A 170 -15.42 0.24 20.18
N LYS A 171 -14.88 -0.88 20.70
CA LYS A 171 -14.98 -2.20 20.09
C LYS A 171 -16.42 -2.70 20.07
#